data_AF-A0A0W0G6P1-F1
#
_entry.id   AF-A0A0W0G6P1-F1
#
_cell.length_a   1.000
_cell.length_b   1.000
_cell.length_c   1.000
_cell.angle_alpha   90.00
_cell.angle_beta   90.00
_cell.angle_gamma   90.00
#
_symmetry.space_group_name_H-M   'P 1'
#
loop_
_entity.id
_entity.type
_entity.pdbx_description
1 polymer ?
#
loop_
_entity_poly.entity_id
_entity_poly.type
_entity_poly.pdbx_seq_one_letter_code
_entity_poly.pdbx_strand_id
1 'polypeptide(L)'
;MAEYSHLSNLDPEFAAIAATIPSLPARDIPPSAVELRQTFGAEILKGIKAAYDPQVPPDSEYQLTDRQIDVDGAQVLCRCIVPTARTGEDKFPLLFWTHGGGWVIGELAWDDSRLRRLAVDRRIAVVNCEYRLAPEHPFPIPVNDSCACLKYFAAHPELVSADLSKGFLVAGISAGGNLAAVLAHLARDDPFFKEKPITGQLLSIPVTLHPDVYPEEQLLISFEQNKDALLLTAQGMREMWNFYNSDPLDPKASPVLLPSHAGLAPAYVQVCGQDPLRDEGLLYEKLLREAGVKTKLEIYPGVPHGFDIVAPNISLGKKYSADIGNGIQWLLQGASSSNQTTTLPRAYLMAQEETELNEQLEVAKQLLNQDLTKTPQRVTQSQRREATKDIQELSEDKSEAESSTESDHFEEFKNLFQNPSVPDMTTSSTGALTDVKPKVSANEERIASTIATMVVGAIGDSKDEGEKTPVPDVYEGDHKDTRCFLLNLELYF
;
A
#
# COMPACT_ATOMS: atom_id res chain seq x y z
N MET A 1 -8.38 3.63 15.35
CA MET A 1 -7.15 3.01 15.87
C MET A 1 -6.52 3.78 17.04
N ALA A 2 -7.16 4.83 17.60
CA ALA A 2 -6.62 5.62 18.71
C ALA A 2 -6.33 4.81 20.00
N GLU A 3 -6.98 3.65 20.16
CA GLU A 3 -6.70 2.72 21.26
C GLU A 3 -5.25 2.21 21.28
N TYR A 4 -4.56 2.19 20.12
CA TYR A 4 -3.19 1.74 19.97
C TYR A 4 -2.14 2.82 20.23
N SER A 5 -2.55 4.04 20.58
CA SER A 5 -1.65 5.17 20.88
C SER A 5 -0.61 4.83 21.95
N HIS A 6 -0.97 4.01 22.95
CA HIS A 6 -0.08 3.56 24.02
C HIS A 6 1.10 2.71 23.52
N LEU A 7 1.01 2.11 22.33
CA LEU A 7 2.11 1.35 21.73
C LEU A 7 3.28 2.24 21.34
N SER A 8 3.07 3.55 21.21
CA SER A 8 4.15 4.53 21.01
C SER A 8 4.97 4.77 22.29
N ASN A 9 4.60 4.27 23.46
CA ASN A 9 5.44 4.53 24.64
C ASN A 9 6.79 3.82 24.49
N LEU A 10 7.88 4.59 24.45
CA LEU A 10 9.22 4.11 24.12
C LEU A 10 9.63 2.95 25.03
N ASP A 11 10.12 1.87 24.43
CA ASP A 11 10.59 0.71 25.18
C ASP A 11 11.81 1.09 26.03
N PRO A 12 11.89 0.69 27.31
CA PRO A 12 13.01 1.09 28.17
C PRO A 12 14.39 0.62 27.70
N GLU A 13 14.50 -0.58 27.12
CA GLU A 13 15.78 -1.08 26.60
C GLU A 13 16.17 -0.31 25.33
N PHE A 14 15.20 0.00 24.47
CA PHE A 14 15.43 0.83 23.29
C PHE A 14 15.78 2.28 23.68
N ALA A 15 15.09 2.88 24.64
CA ALA A 15 15.34 4.22 25.13
C ALA A 15 16.78 4.39 25.65
N ALA A 16 17.32 3.37 26.32
CA ALA A 16 18.67 3.36 26.85
C ALA A 16 19.76 3.44 25.77
N ILE A 17 19.47 2.97 24.55
CA ILE A 17 20.39 3.00 23.41
C ILE A 17 20.03 4.05 22.38
N ALA A 18 18.80 4.56 22.36
CA ALA A 18 18.31 5.53 21.38
C ALA A 18 19.18 6.79 21.30
N ALA A 19 19.68 7.27 22.45
CA ALA A 19 20.59 8.42 22.53
C ALA A 19 21.98 8.16 21.90
N THR A 20 22.35 6.89 21.67
CA THR A 20 23.62 6.50 21.04
C THR A 20 23.49 6.26 19.54
N ILE A 21 22.25 6.13 19.04
CA ILE A 21 21.97 5.96 17.63
C ILE A 21 22.08 7.35 16.98
N PRO A 22 22.96 7.53 15.98
CA PRO A 22 23.08 8.79 15.27
C PRO A 22 21.72 9.19 14.68
N SER A 23 21.22 10.37 15.06
CA SER A 23 20.06 10.96 14.38
C SER A 23 20.47 11.31 12.95
N LEU A 24 19.61 11.00 11.98
CA LEU A 24 19.77 11.56 10.64
C LEU A 24 19.67 13.09 10.74
N PRO A 25 20.62 13.85 10.15
CA PRO A 25 20.53 15.30 10.18
C PRO A 25 19.27 15.76 9.46
N ALA A 26 18.57 16.74 10.03
CA ALA A 26 17.50 17.45 9.32
C ALA A 26 18.05 18.03 8.01
N ARG A 27 17.30 17.87 6.92
CA ARG A 27 17.71 18.34 5.58
C ARG A 27 16.70 19.36 5.09
N ASP A 28 17.20 20.51 4.64
CA ASP A 28 16.37 21.57 4.05
C ASP A 28 15.88 21.21 2.64
N ILE A 29 16.57 20.28 1.97
CA ILE A 29 16.26 19.81 0.61
C ILE A 29 16.09 18.29 0.67
N PRO A 30 15.00 17.73 0.13
CA PRO A 30 14.84 16.29 -0.01
C PRO A 30 15.99 15.69 -0.81
N PRO A 31 16.65 14.63 -0.32
CA PRO A 31 17.78 14.03 -1.02
C PRO A 31 17.35 13.36 -2.32
N SER A 32 18.26 13.29 -3.29
CA SER A 32 18.07 12.42 -4.44
C SER A 32 18.06 10.95 -4.02
N ALA A 33 17.43 10.09 -4.82
CA ALA A 33 17.46 8.64 -4.59
C ALA A 33 18.89 8.07 -4.56
N VAL A 34 19.80 8.62 -5.38
CA VAL A 34 21.22 8.23 -5.39
C VAL A 34 21.88 8.54 -4.04
N GLU A 35 21.65 9.73 -3.48
CA GLU A 35 22.18 10.11 -2.17
C GLU A 35 21.58 9.25 -1.05
N LEU A 36 20.29 8.92 -1.12
CA LEU A 36 19.65 8.00 -0.16
C LEU A 36 20.33 6.63 -0.18
N ARG A 37 20.60 6.06 -1.36
CA ARG A 37 21.30 4.77 -1.50
C ARG A 37 22.73 4.83 -0.95
N GLN A 38 23.49 5.85 -1.33
CA GLN A 38 24.91 5.98 -0.97
C GLN A 38 25.14 6.30 0.52
N THR A 39 24.18 6.97 1.17
CA THR A 39 24.30 7.35 2.58
C THR A 39 23.49 6.42 3.47
N PHE A 40 22.18 6.62 3.50
CA PHE A 40 21.27 5.88 4.38
C PHE A 40 21.28 4.38 4.07
N GLY A 41 21.24 4.00 2.79
CA GLY A 41 21.26 2.59 2.41
C GLY A 41 22.55 1.88 2.82
N ALA A 42 23.71 2.54 2.68
CA ALA A 42 24.99 1.99 3.09
C ALA A 42 25.12 1.82 4.62
N GLU A 43 24.63 2.77 5.42
CA GLU A 43 24.63 2.65 6.88
C GLU A 43 23.66 1.58 7.36
N ILE A 44 22.49 1.44 6.71
CA ILE A 44 21.56 0.33 6.98
C ILE A 44 22.22 -1.02 6.69
N LEU A 45 22.87 -1.18 5.53
CA LEU A 45 23.60 -2.42 5.21
C LEU A 45 24.66 -2.75 6.25
N LYS A 46 25.41 -1.73 6.71
CA LYS A 46 26.44 -1.91 7.75
C LYS A 46 25.83 -2.37 9.08
N GLY A 47 24.71 -1.77 9.51
CA GLY A 47 23.96 -2.19 10.70
C GLY A 47 23.45 -3.62 10.59
N ILE A 48 22.84 -3.96 9.45
CA ILE A 48 22.36 -5.31 9.14
C ILE A 48 23.49 -6.33 9.23
N LYS A 49 24.62 -6.07 8.59
CA LYS A 49 25.78 -6.97 8.63
C LYS A 49 26.28 -7.17 10.04
N ALA A 50 26.41 -6.09 10.82
CA ALA A 50 26.81 -6.19 12.23
C ALA A 50 25.82 -7.02 13.07
N ALA A 51 24.53 -6.90 12.80
CA ALA A 51 23.47 -7.63 13.52
C ALA A 51 23.36 -9.11 13.13
N TYR A 52 23.50 -9.44 11.85
CA TYR A 52 23.10 -10.74 11.30
C TYR A 52 24.23 -11.59 10.73
N ASP A 53 25.35 -11.01 10.28
CA ASP A 53 26.48 -11.80 9.75
C ASP A 53 27.03 -12.81 10.79
N PRO A 54 27.12 -12.50 12.09
CA PRO A 54 27.56 -13.47 13.09
C PRO A 54 26.67 -14.72 13.22
N GLN A 55 25.45 -14.66 12.66
CA GLN A 55 24.44 -15.72 12.76
C GLN A 55 24.35 -16.57 11.48
N VAL A 56 25.15 -16.26 10.45
CA VAL A 56 25.14 -16.98 9.17
C VAL A 56 25.63 -18.42 9.37
N PRO A 57 24.88 -19.43 8.91
CA PRO A 57 25.32 -20.82 8.97
C PRO A 57 26.61 -21.07 8.14
N PRO A 58 27.35 -22.14 8.39
CA PRO A 58 28.45 -22.56 7.54
C PRO A 58 28.01 -22.75 6.07
N ASP A 59 28.85 -22.37 5.11
CA ASP A 59 28.57 -22.49 3.67
C ASP A 59 28.29 -23.94 3.23
N SER A 60 28.68 -24.95 4.01
CA SER A 60 28.33 -26.34 3.76
C SER A 60 26.84 -26.67 3.97
N GLU A 61 26.11 -25.81 4.69
CA GLU A 61 24.71 -26.06 5.06
C GLU A 61 23.68 -25.57 4.04
N TYR A 62 24.12 -24.83 3.02
CA TYR A 62 23.27 -24.33 1.95
C TYR A 62 24.05 -24.13 0.63
N GLN A 63 23.32 -24.06 -0.48
CA GLN A 63 23.81 -23.63 -1.77
C GLN A 63 23.27 -22.24 -2.07
N LEU A 64 24.12 -21.36 -2.56
CA LEU A 64 23.75 -20.01 -2.98
C LEU A 64 23.95 -19.89 -4.49
N THR A 65 22.92 -19.45 -5.21
CA THR A 65 22.99 -19.30 -6.67
C THR A 65 22.21 -18.07 -7.10
N ASP A 66 22.87 -17.22 -7.85
CA ASP A 66 22.29 -16.02 -8.42
C ASP A 66 21.73 -16.34 -9.83
N ARG A 67 20.49 -15.93 -10.11
CA ARG A 67 19.80 -16.19 -11.37
C ARG A 67 19.19 -14.91 -11.93
N GLN A 68 19.47 -14.62 -13.20
CA GLN A 68 18.80 -13.53 -13.93
C GLN A 68 17.48 -14.03 -14.49
N ILE A 69 16.39 -13.37 -14.13
CA ILE A 69 15.04 -13.70 -14.60
C ILE A 69 14.62 -12.65 -15.63
N ASP A 70 14.22 -13.10 -16.81
CA ASP A 70 13.69 -12.21 -17.83
C ASP A 70 12.35 -11.61 -17.37
N VAL A 71 12.28 -10.29 -17.36
CA VAL A 71 11.09 -9.49 -17.09
C VAL A 71 10.85 -8.55 -18.27
N ASP A 72 9.76 -7.78 -18.25
CA ASP A 72 9.46 -6.88 -19.36
C ASP A 72 10.57 -5.83 -19.55
N GLY A 73 11.25 -5.95 -20.70
CA GLY A 73 12.34 -5.09 -21.14
C GLY A 73 13.64 -5.16 -20.31
N ALA A 74 13.79 -6.11 -19.37
CA ALA A 74 14.96 -6.19 -18.50
C ALA A 74 15.21 -7.59 -17.94
N GLN A 75 16.26 -7.72 -17.12
CA GLN A 75 16.48 -8.88 -16.27
C GLN A 75 16.51 -8.45 -14.81
N VAL A 76 15.90 -9.25 -13.95
CA VAL A 76 15.90 -9.07 -12.49
C VAL A 76 16.69 -10.19 -11.85
N LEU A 77 17.64 -9.81 -10.99
CA LEU A 77 18.45 -10.77 -10.26
C LEU A 77 17.62 -11.40 -9.13
N CYS A 78 17.67 -12.72 -9.03
CA CYS A 78 17.12 -13.47 -7.92
C CYS A 78 18.22 -14.29 -7.28
N ARG A 79 18.48 -14.05 -5.99
CA ARG A 79 19.39 -14.88 -5.20
C ARG A 79 18.62 -16.05 -4.60
N CYS A 80 19.02 -17.24 -5.00
CA CYS A 80 18.45 -18.49 -4.54
C CYS A 80 19.31 -19.07 -3.42
N ILE A 81 18.70 -19.43 -2.30
CA ILE A 81 19.36 -20.09 -1.16
C ILE A 81 18.66 -21.41 -0.91
N VAL A 82 19.37 -22.51 -1.13
CA VAL A 82 18.82 -23.86 -1.03
C VAL A 82 19.52 -24.62 0.10
N PRO A 83 18.83 -25.09 1.13
CA PRO A 83 19.45 -25.86 2.21
C PRO A 83 20.10 -27.14 1.67
N THR A 84 21.26 -27.52 2.20
CA THR A 84 21.93 -28.76 1.80
C THR A 84 21.03 -29.97 2.07
N ALA A 85 20.74 -30.77 1.04
CA ALA A 85 19.92 -31.96 1.17
C ALA A 85 20.56 -32.99 2.11
N ARG A 86 19.76 -33.61 2.99
CA ARG A 86 20.23 -34.66 3.90
C ARG A 86 20.32 -36.01 3.21
N THR A 87 19.41 -36.27 2.26
CA THR A 87 19.31 -37.55 1.56
C THR A 87 19.64 -37.47 0.06
N GLY A 88 20.01 -36.28 -0.44
CA GLY A 88 20.25 -36.02 -1.86
C GLY A 88 18.98 -35.80 -2.70
N GLU A 89 17.82 -36.18 -2.18
CA GLU A 89 16.51 -36.04 -2.85
C GLU A 89 15.55 -35.07 -2.12
N ASP A 90 16.00 -34.45 -1.03
CA ASP A 90 15.18 -33.53 -0.23
C ASP A 90 14.61 -32.39 -1.12
N LYS A 91 13.28 -32.26 -1.10
CA LYS A 91 12.57 -31.08 -1.62
C LYS A 91 12.03 -30.24 -0.48
N PHE A 92 12.12 -28.92 -0.63
CA PHE A 92 11.80 -27.95 0.41
C PHE A 92 10.54 -27.14 0.07
N PRO A 93 9.80 -26.60 1.05
CA PRO A 93 8.90 -25.48 0.75
C PRO A 93 9.67 -24.31 0.12
N LEU A 94 8.95 -23.39 -0.52
CA LEU A 94 9.52 -22.19 -1.14
C LEU A 94 9.09 -20.93 -0.38
N LEU A 95 10.06 -20.07 -0.06
CA LEU A 95 9.88 -18.70 0.41
C LEU A 95 10.34 -17.73 -0.69
N PHE A 96 9.41 -17.00 -1.27
CA PHE A 96 9.71 -15.86 -2.13
C PHE A 96 9.77 -14.59 -1.29
N TRP A 97 10.92 -13.92 -1.31
CA TRP A 97 11.24 -12.79 -0.46
C TRP A 97 11.43 -11.51 -1.28
N THR A 98 10.83 -10.42 -0.81
CA THR A 98 11.02 -9.06 -1.31
C THR A 98 11.59 -8.19 -0.19
N HIS A 99 12.74 -7.56 -0.45
CA HIS A 99 13.45 -6.73 0.54
C HIS A 99 12.72 -5.40 0.83
N GLY A 100 13.06 -4.76 1.94
CA GLY A 100 12.54 -3.43 2.29
C GLY A 100 13.29 -2.27 1.60
N GLY A 101 12.96 -1.03 2.00
CA GLY A 101 13.67 0.17 1.53
C GLY A 101 12.80 1.16 0.76
N GLY A 102 11.50 1.26 1.08
CA GLY A 102 10.62 2.28 0.47
C GLY A 102 10.58 2.25 -1.06
N TRP A 103 10.81 1.08 -1.67
CA TRP A 103 10.95 0.88 -3.13
C TRP A 103 12.07 1.68 -3.82
N VAL A 104 12.89 2.42 -3.07
CA VAL A 104 13.89 3.37 -3.58
C VAL A 104 15.31 2.95 -3.21
N ILE A 105 15.47 2.38 -2.03
CA ILE A 105 16.72 1.81 -1.51
C ILE A 105 16.53 0.31 -1.25
N GLY A 106 17.60 -0.34 -0.79
CA GLY A 106 17.61 -1.78 -0.57
C GLY A 106 18.34 -2.52 -1.68
N GLU A 107 18.78 -3.72 -1.34
CA GLU A 107 19.51 -4.63 -2.21
C GLU A 107 19.42 -6.04 -1.59
N LEU A 108 19.79 -7.06 -2.36
CA LEU A 108 19.78 -8.45 -1.87
C LEU A 108 20.56 -8.64 -0.57
N ALA A 109 21.65 -7.89 -0.39
CA ALA A 109 22.54 -7.99 0.76
C ALA A 109 21.89 -7.60 2.10
N TRP A 110 20.76 -6.89 2.09
CA TRP A 110 20.08 -6.45 3.32
C TRP A 110 19.41 -7.59 4.09
N ASP A 111 18.94 -8.60 3.38
CA ASP A 111 18.28 -9.75 4.02
C ASP A 111 19.12 -11.02 3.91
N ASP A 112 20.23 -11.00 3.18
CA ASP A 112 21.04 -12.16 2.81
C ASP A 112 21.43 -13.03 4.02
N SER A 113 22.02 -12.43 5.06
CA SER A 113 22.45 -13.15 6.26
C SER A 113 21.27 -13.78 7.02
N ARG A 114 20.16 -13.06 7.13
CA ARG A 114 18.91 -13.55 7.74
C ARG A 114 18.31 -14.70 6.91
N LEU A 115 18.26 -14.55 5.59
CA LEU A 115 17.66 -15.53 4.69
C LEU A 115 18.48 -16.83 4.60
N ARG A 116 19.82 -16.75 4.64
CA ARG A 116 20.68 -17.93 4.78
C ARG A 116 20.36 -18.70 6.04
N ARG A 117 20.22 -17.99 7.17
CA ARG A 117 19.87 -18.60 8.44
C ARG A 117 18.48 -19.25 8.40
N LEU A 118 17.48 -18.54 7.88
CA LEU A 118 16.12 -19.05 7.75
C LEU A 118 16.03 -20.28 6.84
N ALA A 119 16.75 -20.27 5.72
CA ALA A 119 16.81 -21.40 4.80
C ALA A 119 17.25 -22.67 5.54
N VAL A 120 18.37 -22.59 6.27
CA VAL A 120 18.94 -23.72 7.01
C VAL A 120 18.02 -24.14 8.18
N ASP A 121 17.66 -23.20 9.05
CA ASP A 121 16.91 -23.48 10.29
C ASP A 121 15.50 -24.01 10.02
N ARG A 122 14.83 -23.49 8.99
CA ARG A 122 13.45 -23.85 8.63
C ARG A 122 13.37 -24.86 7.50
N ARG A 123 14.52 -25.29 6.95
CA ARG A 123 14.60 -26.22 5.81
C ARG A 123 13.70 -25.76 4.67
N ILE A 124 13.82 -24.49 4.29
CA ILE A 124 13.03 -23.83 3.26
C ILE A 124 13.95 -23.32 2.15
N ALA A 125 13.58 -23.53 0.89
CA ALA A 125 14.25 -22.89 -0.23
C ALA A 125 13.83 -21.42 -0.27
N VAL A 126 14.77 -20.51 -0.48
CA VAL A 126 14.52 -19.07 -0.52
C VAL A 126 14.88 -18.52 -1.89
N VAL A 127 14.03 -17.63 -2.40
CA VAL A 127 14.30 -16.77 -3.55
C VAL A 127 14.18 -15.33 -3.08
N ASN A 128 15.29 -14.60 -3.05
CA ASN A 128 15.31 -13.17 -2.76
C ASN A 128 15.33 -12.37 -4.07
N CYS A 129 14.32 -11.53 -4.30
CA CYS A 129 14.10 -10.79 -5.54
C CYS A 129 14.72 -9.38 -5.48
N GLU A 130 15.62 -9.06 -6.41
CA GLU A 130 16.19 -7.72 -6.60
C GLU A 130 15.34 -6.91 -7.57
N TYR A 131 14.08 -6.68 -7.21
CA TYR A 131 13.16 -5.90 -8.04
C TYR A 131 13.73 -4.50 -8.33
N ARG A 132 13.46 -3.96 -9.53
CA ARG A 132 13.98 -2.65 -9.91
C ARG A 132 13.43 -1.55 -9.00
N LEU A 133 14.24 -0.52 -8.73
CA LEU A 133 13.91 0.51 -7.75
C LEU A 133 13.45 1.81 -8.41
N ALA A 134 12.55 2.49 -7.72
CA ALA A 134 12.18 3.87 -8.00
C ALA A 134 13.33 4.82 -7.60
N PRO A 135 13.41 6.03 -8.21
CA PRO A 135 12.54 6.58 -9.25
C PRO A 135 12.91 6.18 -10.69
N GLU A 136 14.01 5.45 -10.91
CA GLU A 136 14.39 5.00 -12.24
C GLU A 136 13.35 4.04 -12.83
N HIS A 137 12.73 3.26 -11.96
CA HIS A 137 11.66 2.33 -12.26
C HIS A 137 10.50 2.54 -11.27
N PRO A 138 9.66 3.57 -11.49
CA PRO A 138 8.55 3.88 -10.58
C PRO A 138 7.47 2.78 -10.63
N PHE A 139 6.45 2.92 -9.79
CA PHE A 139 5.25 2.09 -9.85
C PHE A 139 4.69 2.02 -11.29
N PRO A 140 4.24 0.86 -11.78
CA PRO A 140 4.14 -0.44 -11.09
C PRO A 140 5.33 -1.39 -11.32
N ILE A 141 6.48 -0.91 -11.79
CA ILE A 141 7.61 -1.79 -12.18
C ILE A 141 8.07 -2.71 -11.03
N PRO A 142 8.24 -2.25 -9.78
CA PRO A 142 8.66 -3.13 -8.69
C PRO A 142 7.69 -4.29 -8.42
N VAL A 143 6.37 -4.04 -8.58
CA VAL A 143 5.31 -5.05 -8.47
C VAL A 143 5.40 -6.05 -9.62
N ASN A 144 5.52 -5.55 -10.85
CA ASN A 144 5.58 -6.38 -12.06
C ASN A 144 6.80 -7.31 -12.05
N ASP A 145 7.97 -6.78 -11.68
CA ASP A 145 9.22 -7.55 -11.55
C ASP A 145 9.05 -8.69 -10.54
N SER A 146 8.55 -8.35 -9.35
CA SER A 146 8.33 -9.33 -8.28
C SER A 146 7.32 -10.40 -8.70
N CYS A 147 6.26 -10.02 -9.41
CA CYS A 147 5.26 -10.97 -9.92
C CYS A 147 5.83 -11.88 -11.01
N ALA A 148 6.65 -11.36 -11.90
CA ALA A 148 7.31 -12.15 -12.96
C ALA A 148 8.28 -13.16 -12.36
N CYS A 149 9.11 -12.74 -11.40
CA CYS A 149 10.01 -13.63 -10.66
C CYS A 149 9.25 -14.69 -9.87
N LEU A 150 8.18 -14.33 -9.16
CA LEU A 150 7.33 -15.28 -8.43
C LEU A 150 6.76 -16.34 -9.37
N LYS A 151 6.20 -15.94 -10.52
CA LYS A 151 5.67 -16.85 -11.54
C LYS A 151 6.76 -17.76 -12.11
N TYR A 152 7.95 -17.23 -12.37
CA TYR A 152 9.08 -17.99 -12.88
C TYR A 152 9.46 -19.13 -11.92
N PHE A 153 9.66 -18.85 -10.64
CA PHE A 153 10.02 -19.89 -9.66
C PHE A 153 8.86 -20.83 -9.32
N ALA A 154 7.61 -20.38 -9.44
CA ALA A 154 6.44 -21.25 -9.35
C ALA A 154 6.30 -22.19 -10.56
N ALA A 155 6.77 -21.78 -11.74
CA ALA A 155 6.84 -22.63 -12.94
C ALA A 155 8.03 -23.62 -12.89
N HIS A 156 9.11 -23.22 -12.22
CA HIS A 156 10.39 -23.94 -12.18
C HIS A 156 10.90 -24.22 -10.75
N PRO A 157 10.10 -24.82 -9.85
CA PRO A 157 10.49 -25.03 -8.46
C PRO A 157 11.71 -25.96 -8.32
N GLU A 158 11.95 -26.83 -9.30
CA GLU A 158 13.12 -27.72 -9.35
C GLU A 158 14.45 -26.98 -9.37
N LEU A 159 14.51 -25.75 -9.88
CA LEU A 159 15.73 -24.93 -9.95
C LEU A 159 16.29 -24.54 -8.58
N VAL A 160 15.44 -24.63 -7.55
CA VAL A 160 15.77 -24.33 -6.15
C VAL A 160 15.45 -25.52 -5.23
N SER A 161 15.30 -26.71 -5.81
CA SER A 161 14.90 -27.93 -5.07
C SER A 161 13.62 -27.74 -4.24
N ALA A 162 12.68 -26.92 -4.73
CA ALA A 162 11.41 -26.70 -4.05
C ALA A 162 10.35 -27.75 -4.46
N ASP A 163 9.41 -27.96 -3.54
CA ASP A 163 8.14 -28.64 -3.73
C ASP A 163 7.05 -27.75 -3.11
N LEU A 164 6.29 -27.08 -3.98
CA LEU A 164 5.30 -26.08 -3.59
C LEU A 164 4.15 -26.69 -2.77
N SER A 165 3.92 -28.01 -2.86
CA SER A 165 2.91 -28.70 -2.05
C SER A 165 3.27 -28.77 -0.56
N LYS A 166 4.56 -28.59 -0.22
CA LYS A 166 5.05 -28.50 1.17
C LYS A 166 4.92 -27.10 1.74
N GLY A 167 4.64 -26.11 0.89
CA GLY A 167 4.48 -24.70 1.25
C GLY A 167 5.04 -23.79 0.17
N PHE A 168 4.29 -22.75 -0.16
CA PHE A 168 4.69 -21.69 -1.07
C PHE A 168 4.34 -20.34 -0.45
N LEU A 169 5.34 -19.68 0.11
CA LEU A 169 5.18 -18.47 0.92
C LEU A 169 5.68 -17.25 0.16
N VAL A 170 4.97 -16.13 0.30
CA VAL A 170 5.49 -14.80 -0.04
C VAL A 170 5.80 -14.04 1.24
N ALA A 171 6.89 -13.29 1.27
CA ALA A 171 7.29 -12.57 2.46
C ALA A 171 8.10 -11.32 2.14
N GLY A 172 8.05 -10.35 3.05
CA GLY A 172 8.93 -9.19 2.96
C GLY A 172 8.82 -8.27 4.17
N ILE A 173 9.74 -7.31 4.20
CA ILE A 173 9.83 -6.29 5.25
C ILE A 173 9.50 -4.92 4.66
N SER A 174 8.72 -4.09 5.35
CA SER A 174 8.44 -2.71 4.94
C SER A 174 7.82 -2.63 3.55
N ALA A 175 8.42 -1.89 2.61
CA ALA A 175 8.04 -1.89 1.19
C ALA A 175 8.07 -3.29 0.55
N GLY A 176 8.93 -4.19 1.01
CA GLY A 176 8.90 -5.60 0.63
C GLY A 176 7.68 -6.34 1.18
N GLY A 177 7.21 -5.97 2.37
CA GLY A 177 5.95 -6.45 2.94
C GLY A 177 4.73 -5.96 2.15
N ASN A 178 4.78 -4.73 1.63
CA ASN A 178 3.80 -4.22 0.67
C ASN A 178 3.76 -5.12 -0.58
N LEU A 179 4.91 -5.36 -1.21
CA LEU A 179 5.01 -6.21 -2.40
C LEU A 179 4.48 -7.63 -2.10
N ALA A 180 4.85 -8.23 -0.97
CA ALA A 180 4.37 -9.55 -0.58
C ALA A 180 2.83 -9.60 -0.42
N ALA A 181 2.23 -8.57 0.18
CA ALA A 181 0.77 -8.45 0.30
C ALA A 181 0.11 -8.34 -1.08
N VAL A 182 0.63 -7.48 -1.96
CA VAL A 182 0.11 -7.31 -3.34
C VAL A 182 0.25 -8.60 -4.14
N LEU A 183 1.39 -9.28 -4.07
CA LEU A 183 1.63 -10.57 -4.73
C LEU A 183 0.64 -11.64 -4.26
N ALA A 184 0.24 -11.65 -2.99
CA ALA A 184 -0.75 -12.59 -2.46
C ALA A 184 -2.12 -12.41 -3.16
N HIS A 185 -2.54 -11.17 -3.38
CA HIS A 185 -3.77 -10.86 -4.13
C HIS A 185 -3.63 -11.19 -5.63
N LEU A 186 -2.55 -10.74 -6.27
CA LEU A 186 -2.32 -11.02 -7.69
C LEU A 186 -2.27 -12.52 -7.97
N ALA A 187 -1.68 -13.31 -7.09
CA ALA A 187 -1.64 -14.76 -7.24
C ALA A 187 -2.99 -15.42 -6.98
N ARG A 188 -3.80 -14.92 -6.03
CA ARG A 188 -5.17 -15.42 -5.80
C ARG A 188 -6.02 -15.28 -7.06
N ASP A 189 -5.90 -14.14 -7.74
CA ASP A 189 -6.76 -13.79 -8.88
C ASP A 189 -6.25 -14.33 -10.23
N ASP A 190 -5.01 -14.85 -10.27
CA ASP A 190 -4.39 -15.37 -11.48
C ASP A 190 -4.60 -16.90 -11.62
N PRO A 191 -5.25 -17.37 -12.71
CA PRO A 191 -5.45 -18.80 -12.97
C PRO A 191 -4.17 -19.64 -12.96
N PHE A 192 -3.00 -19.05 -13.24
CA PHE A 192 -1.71 -19.72 -13.21
C PHE A 192 -1.41 -20.36 -11.84
N PHE A 193 -1.82 -19.71 -10.75
CA PHE A 193 -1.56 -20.19 -9.39
C PHE A 193 -2.64 -21.11 -8.83
N LYS A 194 -3.73 -21.38 -9.56
CA LYS A 194 -4.85 -22.18 -9.07
C LYS A 194 -4.44 -23.56 -8.54
N GLU A 195 -3.54 -24.25 -9.24
CA GLU A 195 -3.02 -25.58 -8.85
C GLU A 195 -1.76 -25.50 -7.98
N LYS A 196 -1.26 -24.28 -7.73
CA LYS A 196 -0.05 -24.01 -6.93
C LYS A 196 -0.24 -22.72 -6.10
N PRO A 197 -1.29 -22.66 -5.27
CA PRO A 197 -1.64 -21.42 -4.59
C PRO A 197 -0.53 -21.03 -3.60
N ILE A 198 -0.41 -19.74 -3.35
CA ILE A 198 0.34 -19.27 -2.18
C ILE A 198 -0.32 -19.86 -0.93
N THR A 199 0.49 -20.46 -0.06
CA THR A 199 0.04 -21.13 1.16
C THR A 199 0.27 -20.29 2.41
N GLY A 200 0.93 -19.13 2.29
CA GLY A 200 1.08 -18.18 3.38
C GLY A 200 1.76 -16.88 2.99
N GLN A 201 1.52 -15.83 3.76
CA GLN A 201 2.16 -14.52 3.60
C GLN A 201 2.76 -14.04 4.93
N LEU A 202 4.03 -13.62 4.93
CA LEU A 202 4.69 -13.00 6.08
C LEU A 202 4.93 -11.52 5.78
N LEU A 203 4.26 -10.65 6.52
CA LEU A 203 4.24 -9.22 6.31
C LEU A 203 4.86 -8.53 7.52
N SER A 204 6.13 -8.16 7.41
CA SER A 204 6.86 -7.56 8.51
C SER A 204 6.87 -6.04 8.35
N ILE A 205 6.30 -5.32 9.32
CA ILE A 205 6.14 -3.85 9.33
C ILE A 205 5.70 -3.28 7.96
N PRO A 206 4.65 -3.84 7.31
CA PRO A 206 4.38 -3.58 5.90
C PRO A 206 3.87 -2.16 5.66
N VAL A 207 4.21 -1.59 4.49
CA VAL A 207 3.46 -0.43 3.95
C VAL A 207 2.17 -0.95 3.31
N THR A 208 1.02 -0.37 3.61
CA THR A 208 -0.27 -0.93 3.14
C THR A 208 -1.28 0.09 2.62
N LEU A 209 -1.06 1.39 2.88
CA LEU A 209 -1.97 2.44 2.44
C LEU A 209 -1.20 3.76 2.21
N HIS A 210 -1.53 4.48 1.14
CA HIS A 210 -0.97 5.80 0.91
C HIS A 210 -1.55 6.81 1.94
N PRO A 211 -0.73 7.65 2.60
CA PRO A 211 -1.20 8.54 3.67
C PRO A 211 -2.23 9.58 3.23
N ASP A 212 -2.25 9.96 1.95
CA ASP A 212 -3.23 10.93 1.42
C ASP A 212 -4.66 10.38 1.28
N VAL A 213 -4.84 9.06 1.44
CA VAL A 213 -6.16 8.40 1.34
C VAL A 213 -6.49 7.63 2.62
N TYR A 214 -5.90 8.04 3.75
CA TYR A 214 -6.26 7.49 5.05
C TYR A 214 -7.74 7.76 5.34
N PRO A 215 -8.55 6.73 5.63
CA PRO A 215 -9.96 6.90 5.90
C PRO A 215 -10.17 7.71 7.18
N GLU A 216 -10.95 8.79 7.09
CA GLU A 216 -11.23 9.70 8.20
C GLU A 216 -11.87 8.95 9.38
N GLU A 217 -12.71 7.96 9.11
CA GLU A 217 -13.47 7.23 10.11
C GLU A 217 -12.61 6.27 10.95
N GLN A 218 -11.46 5.82 10.44
CA GLN A 218 -10.67 4.79 11.11
C GLN A 218 -9.59 5.34 12.05
N LEU A 219 -9.40 6.66 12.08
CA LEU A 219 -8.45 7.36 12.96
C LEU A 219 -7.08 6.67 12.95
N LEU A 220 -6.44 6.60 11.78
CA LEU A 220 -5.06 6.14 11.59
C LEU A 220 -4.10 7.25 12.05
N ILE A 221 -3.80 7.27 13.35
CA ILE A 221 -3.07 8.37 13.99
C ILE A 221 -1.56 8.15 13.99
N SER A 222 -1.08 6.91 13.80
CA SER A 222 0.35 6.58 13.93
C SER A 222 1.25 7.41 13.04
N PHE A 223 0.80 7.76 11.83
CA PHE A 223 1.59 8.52 10.87
C PHE A 223 1.96 9.92 11.39
N GLU A 224 1.01 10.61 12.05
CA GLU A 224 1.27 11.89 12.72
C GLU A 224 1.88 11.69 14.11
N GLN A 225 1.38 10.73 14.89
CA GLN A 225 1.83 10.46 16.26
C GLN A 225 3.32 10.10 16.33
N ASN A 226 3.80 9.32 15.36
CA ASN A 226 5.17 8.81 15.28
C ASN A 226 5.96 9.50 14.15
N LYS A 227 5.59 10.71 13.75
CA LYS A 227 6.19 11.40 12.59
C LYS A 227 7.70 11.60 12.70
N ASP A 228 8.20 11.72 13.92
CA ASP A 228 9.62 11.94 14.25
C ASP A 228 10.33 10.66 14.73
N ALA A 229 9.78 9.47 14.45
CA ALA A 229 10.39 8.21 14.86
C ALA A 229 11.81 8.03 14.27
N LEU A 230 12.71 7.45 15.07
CA LEU A 230 14.17 7.51 14.88
C LEU A 230 14.69 6.94 13.54
N LEU A 231 14.02 5.95 12.97
CA LEU A 231 14.48 5.22 11.78
C LEU A 231 13.63 5.48 10.54
N LEU A 232 12.33 5.72 10.72
CA LEU A 232 11.39 6.06 9.66
C LEU A 232 10.54 7.22 10.13
N THR A 233 10.71 8.37 9.50
CA THR A 233 9.87 9.55 9.74
C THR A 233 8.70 9.58 8.75
N ALA A 234 7.63 10.28 9.11
CA ALA A 234 6.50 10.51 8.20
C ALA A 234 6.95 11.25 6.93
N GLN A 235 7.83 12.25 7.08
CA GLN A 235 8.42 12.96 5.95
C GLN A 235 9.21 12.01 5.05
N GLY A 236 10.09 11.18 5.62
CA GLY A 236 10.87 10.21 4.86
C GLY A 236 9.99 9.23 4.09
N MET A 237 8.89 8.77 4.69
CA MET A 237 7.92 7.92 3.99
C MET A 237 7.20 8.66 2.85
N ARG A 238 6.82 9.93 3.04
CA ARG A 238 6.26 10.75 1.94
C ARG A 238 7.24 10.92 0.78
N GLU A 239 8.53 11.09 1.08
CA GLU A 239 9.58 11.14 0.06
C GLU A 239 9.68 9.81 -0.71
N MET A 240 9.61 8.66 -0.02
CA MET A 240 9.58 7.34 -0.67
C MET A 240 8.36 7.16 -1.58
N TRP A 241 7.16 7.57 -1.14
CA TRP A 241 5.95 7.57 -1.96
C TRP A 241 6.08 8.47 -3.19
N ASN A 242 6.69 9.65 -3.06
CA ASN A 242 6.92 10.57 -4.18
C ASN A 242 7.85 9.95 -5.24
N PHE A 243 8.92 9.26 -4.83
CA PHE A 243 9.78 8.55 -5.77
C PHE A 243 9.06 7.36 -6.42
N TYR A 244 8.29 6.61 -5.63
CA TYR A 244 7.52 5.47 -6.11
C TYR A 244 6.47 5.90 -7.15
N ASN A 245 5.92 7.11 -7.02
CA ASN A 245 5.09 7.78 -8.02
C ASN A 245 3.88 6.94 -8.48
N SER A 246 3.20 6.34 -7.50
CA SER A 246 1.92 5.66 -7.70
C SER A 246 0.75 6.64 -7.53
N ASP A 247 -0.39 6.36 -8.17
CA ASP A 247 -1.65 6.96 -7.75
C ASP A 247 -1.97 6.50 -6.31
N PRO A 248 -2.23 7.40 -5.34
CA PRO A 248 -2.62 7.04 -3.98
C PRO A 248 -3.79 6.06 -3.90
N LEU A 249 -4.69 6.09 -4.88
CA LEU A 249 -5.87 5.23 -4.97
C LEU A 249 -5.61 3.90 -5.69
N ASP A 250 -4.43 3.66 -6.28
CA ASP A 250 -4.16 2.39 -6.95
C ASP A 250 -4.04 1.26 -5.91
N PRO A 251 -4.92 0.23 -5.98
CA PRO A 251 -4.94 -0.85 -4.99
C PRO A 251 -3.70 -1.76 -5.05
N LYS A 252 -2.91 -1.73 -6.14
CA LYS A 252 -1.63 -2.45 -6.23
C LYS A 252 -0.47 -1.71 -5.59
N ALA A 253 -0.66 -0.44 -5.20
CA ALA A 253 0.25 0.30 -4.34
C ALA A 253 -0.26 0.30 -2.88
N SER A 254 -1.56 0.41 -2.70
CA SER A 254 -2.25 0.42 -1.41
C SER A 254 -3.15 -0.82 -1.25
N PRO A 255 -2.64 -2.00 -0.83
CA PRO A 255 -3.43 -3.24 -0.77
C PRO A 255 -4.62 -3.21 0.20
N VAL A 256 -4.71 -2.23 1.09
CA VAL A 256 -5.92 -1.95 1.87
C VAL A 256 -7.13 -1.61 0.97
N LEU A 257 -6.90 -0.98 -0.19
CA LEU A 257 -7.94 -0.55 -1.13
C LEU A 257 -8.41 -1.65 -2.08
N LEU A 258 -7.85 -2.87 -1.99
CA LEU A 258 -8.32 -3.99 -2.80
C LEU A 258 -9.76 -4.33 -2.42
N PRO A 259 -10.65 -4.58 -3.40
CA PRO A 259 -12.09 -4.68 -3.17
C PRO A 259 -12.47 -5.90 -2.32
N SER A 260 -11.62 -6.94 -2.29
CA SER A 260 -11.83 -8.11 -1.46
C SER A 260 -10.52 -8.66 -0.92
N HIS A 261 -10.49 -8.95 0.37
CA HIS A 261 -9.40 -9.64 1.07
C HIS A 261 -9.72 -11.12 1.31
N ALA A 262 -10.89 -11.60 0.86
CA ALA A 262 -11.29 -12.98 1.03
C ALA A 262 -10.45 -13.93 0.16
N GLY A 263 -10.31 -15.18 0.61
CA GLY A 263 -9.61 -16.22 -0.14
C GLY A 263 -8.10 -16.09 -0.20
N LEU A 264 -7.50 -15.12 0.52
CA LEU A 264 -6.05 -15.01 0.64
C LEU A 264 -5.46 -16.09 1.55
N ALA A 265 -4.18 -16.38 1.34
CA ALA A 265 -3.42 -17.29 2.16
C ALA A 265 -3.26 -16.76 3.61
N PRO A 266 -3.10 -17.65 4.62
CA PRO A 266 -2.86 -17.25 6.00
C PRO A 266 -1.74 -16.20 6.12
N ALA A 267 -1.95 -15.21 6.99
CA ALA A 267 -1.05 -14.06 7.12
C ALA A 267 -0.39 -14.00 8.51
N TYR A 268 0.93 -13.88 8.54
CA TYR A 268 1.69 -13.55 9.74
C TYR A 268 2.14 -12.10 9.63
N VAL A 269 1.69 -11.23 10.53
CA VAL A 269 1.91 -9.78 10.46
C VAL A 269 2.70 -9.33 11.68
N GLN A 270 3.78 -8.59 11.46
CA GLN A 270 4.53 -7.93 12.53
C GLN A 270 4.33 -6.41 12.45
N VAL A 271 4.11 -5.76 13.60
CA VAL A 271 3.92 -4.31 13.68
C VAL A 271 4.77 -3.74 14.83
N CYS A 272 5.43 -2.61 14.57
CA CYS A 272 6.17 -1.85 15.58
C CYS A 272 5.31 -0.71 16.15
N GLY A 273 5.45 -0.44 17.46
CA GLY A 273 4.60 0.54 18.15
C GLY A 273 4.97 2.01 17.91
N GLN A 274 6.27 2.28 17.80
CA GLN A 274 6.88 3.60 17.52
C GLN A 274 7.13 3.78 16.00
N ASP A 275 6.17 3.35 15.18
CA ASP A 275 6.27 3.32 13.73
C ASP A 275 5.15 4.16 13.10
N PRO A 276 5.43 5.09 12.16
CA PRO A 276 4.37 5.81 11.45
C PRO A 276 3.41 4.88 10.71
N LEU A 277 3.86 3.69 10.30
CA LEU A 277 3.07 2.69 9.56
C LEU A 277 2.27 1.74 10.47
N ARG A 278 2.32 1.93 11.79
CA ARG A 278 1.69 1.02 12.76
C ARG A 278 0.22 0.78 12.45
N ASP A 279 -0.57 1.85 12.33
CA ASP A 279 -2.02 1.74 12.28
C ASP A 279 -2.49 1.17 10.94
N GLU A 280 -1.79 1.42 9.83
CA GLU A 280 -2.13 0.81 8.54
C GLU A 280 -1.80 -0.69 8.50
N GLY A 281 -0.69 -1.13 9.11
CA GLY A 281 -0.38 -2.55 9.25
C GLY A 281 -1.41 -3.30 10.12
N LEU A 282 -1.85 -2.68 11.22
CA LEU A 282 -2.92 -3.21 12.07
C LEU A 282 -4.27 -3.22 11.34
N LEU A 283 -4.57 -2.18 10.55
CA LEU A 283 -5.77 -2.12 9.72
C LEU A 283 -5.78 -3.26 8.70
N TYR A 284 -4.67 -3.47 7.99
CA TYR A 284 -4.60 -4.52 6.99
C TYR A 284 -4.81 -5.91 7.60
N GLU A 285 -4.21 -6.20 8.76
CA GLU A 285 -4.47 -7.44 9.50
C GLU A 285 -5.95 -7.58 9.87
N LYS A 286 -6.57 -6.51 10.37
CA LYS A 286 -7.99 -6.50 10.74
C LYS A 286 -8.87 -6.83 9.52
N LEU A 287 -8.61 -6.22 8.36
CA LEU A 287 -9.35 -6.48 7.12
C LEU A 287 -9.19 -7.93 6.65
N LEU A 288 -7.98 -8.47 6.70
CA LEU A 288 -7.72 -9.90 6.41
C LEU A 288 -8.55 -10.80 7.33
N ARG A 289 -8.51 -10.54 8.64
CA ARG A 289 -9.22 -11.32 9.65
C ARG A 289 -10.74 -11.24 9.48
N GLU A 290 -11.27 -10.06 9.18
CA GLU A 290 -12.70 -9.83 8.93
C GLU A 290 -13.16 -10.49 7.63
N ALA A 291 -12.28 -10.61 6.63
CA ALA A 291 -12.52 -11.38 5.41
C ALA A 291 -12.37 -12.90 5.57
N GLY A 292 -12.15 -13.39 6.81
CA GLY A 292 -12.04 -14.81 7.13
C GLY A 292 -10.64 -15.42 6.89
N VAL A 293 -9.63 -14.60 6.60
CA VAL A 293 -8.25 -15.07 6.47
C VAL A 293 -7.70 -15.40 7.85
N LYS A 294 -7.02 -16.54 7.98
CA LYS A 294 -6.33 -16.90 9.23
C LYS A 294 -5.13 -15.97 9.42
N THR A 295 -5.18 -15.12 10.43
CA THR A 295 -4.10 -14.18 10.75
C THR A 295 -3.37 -14.57 12.04
N LYS A 296 -2.11 -14.15 12.15
CA LYS A 296 -1.37 -14.08 13.41
C LYS A 296 -0.63 -12.75 13.45
N LEU A 297 -0.92 -11.94 14.45
CA LEU A 297 -0.35 -10.61 14.65
C LEU A 297 0.66 -10.64 15.80
N GLU A 298 1.86 -10.10 15.58
CA GLU A 298 2.83 -9.79 16.63
C GLU A 298 3.05 -8.28 16.70
N ILE A 299 2.92 -7.72 17.90
CA ILE A 299 3.12 -6.29 18.16
C ILE A 299 4.38 -6.13 19.01
N TYR A 300 5.24 -5.20 18.59
CA TYR A 300 6.47 -4.83 19.30
C TYR A 300 6.30 -3.39 19.82
N PRO A 301 5.78 -3.20 21.06
CA PRO A 301 5.52 -1.87 21.59
C PRO A 301 6.81 -1.09 21.81
N GLY A 302 6.74 0.23 21.62
CA GLY A 302 7.81 1.16 22.01
C GLY A 302 9.08 1.14 21.19
N VAL A 303 9.14 0.33 20.12
CA VAL A 303 10.29 0.27 19.21
C VAL A 303 9.91 0.78 17.81
N PRO A 304 10.85 1.43 17.09
CA PRO A 304 10.56 2.01 15.78
C PRO A 304 10.61 0.99 14.63
N HIS A 305 10.23 1.46 13.44
CA HIS A 305 10.36 0.72 12.20
C HIS A 305 11.80 0.21 11.98
N GLY A 306 11.99 -1.10 11.78
CA GLY A 306 13.31 -1.68 11.52
C GLY A 306 14.30 -1.58 12.69
N PHE A 307 13.81 -1.44 13.92
CA PHE A 307 14.65 -1.28 15.12
C PHE A 307 15.66 -2.41 15.33
N ASP A 308 15.39 -3.61 14.83
CA ASP A 308 16.25 -4.79 14.95
C ASP A 308 17.62 -4.59 14.30
N ILE A 309 17.74 -3.67 13.34
CA ILE A 309 19.00 -3.31 12.67
C ILE A 309 19.96 -2.60 13.64
N VAL A 310 19.44 -1.71 14.48
CA VAL A 310 20.24 -0.85 15.39
C VAL A 310 20.24 -1.36 16.82
N ALA A 311 19.24 -2.17 17.18
CA ALA A 311 19.02 -2.71 18.51
C ALA A 311 18.86 -4.25 18.52
N PRO A 312 19.69 -5.04 17.82
CA PRO A 312 19.48 -6.49 17.70
C PRO A 312 19.56 -7.23 19.05
N ASN A 313 20.25 -6.64 20.04
CA ASN A 313 20.59 -7.29 21.30
C ASN A 313 19.58 -7.06 22.43
N ILE A 314 18.67 -6.08 22.29
CA ILE A 314 17.60 -5.87 23.26
C ILE A 314 16.61 -7.05 23.22
N SER A 315 15.83 -7.23 24.28
CA SER A 315 14.87 -8.33 24.39
C SER A 315 13.89 -8.38 23.21
N LEU A 316 13.35 -7.22 22.81
CA LEU A 316 12.46 -7.13 21.65
C LEU A 316 13.16 -7.41 20.32
N GLY A 317 14.45 -7.07 20.16
CA GLY A 317 15.20 -7.30 18.92
C GLY A 317 15.44 -8.79 18.69
N LYS A 318 15.82 -9.50 19.76
CA LYS A 318 15.93 -10.97 19.75
C LYS A 318 14.59 -11.64 19.46
N LYS A 319 13.51 -11.16 20.09
CA LYS A 319 12.15 -11.67 19.85
C LYS A 319 11.74 -11.47 18.39
N TYR A 320 11.89 -10.26 17.86
CA TYR A 320 11.54 -9.89 16.49
C TYR A 320 12.21 -10.80 15.44
N SER A 321 13.53 -10.99 15.59
CA SER A 321 14.29 -11.89 14.71
C SER A 321 13.83 -13.35 14.80
N ALA A 322 13.64 -13.87 16.01
CA ALA A 322 13.18 -15.25 16.22
C ALA A 322 11.77 -15.47 15.65
N ASP A 323 10.90 -14.47 15.77
CA ASP A 323 9.51 -14.51 15.37
C ASP A 323 9.32 -14.59 13.86
N ILE A 324 10.20 -14.01 13.04
CA ILE A 324 10.17 -14.22 11.59
C ILE A 324 10.26 -15.72 11.27
N GLY A 325 11.20 -16.42 11.92
CA GLY A 325 11.33 -17.87 11.76
C GLY A 325 10.14 -18.64 12.32
N ASN A 326 9.57 -18.21 13.45
CA ASN A 326 8.38 -18.84 14.05
C ASN A 326 7.14 -18.63 13.17
N GLY A 327 7.02 -17.47 12.54
CA GLY A 327 5.97 -17.14 11.59
C GLY A 327 6.03 -18.02 10.35
N ILE A 328 7.21 -18.18 9.75
CA ILE A 328 7.42 -19.14 8.66
C ILE A 328 7.00 -20.55 9.08
N GLN A 329 7.45 -21.02 10.25
CA GLN A 329 7.08 -22.35 10.75
C GLN A 329 5.56 -22.50 10.94
N TRP A 330 4.88 -21.47 11.44
CA TRP A 330 3.44 -21.45 11.62
C TRP A 330 2.69 -21.49 10.27
N LEU A 331 3.16 -20.73 9.27
CA LEU A 331 2.59 -20.74 7.92
C LEU A 331 2.72 -22.12 7.25
N LEU A 332 3.89 -22.76 7.37
CA LEU A 332 4.14 -24.11 6.81
C LEU A 332 3.27 -25.20 7.47
N GLN A 333 3.00 -25.08 8.78
CA GLN A 333 2.08 -25.99 9.46
C GLN A 333 0.64 -25.83 8.94
N GLY A 334 0.24 -24.60 8.59
CA GLY A 334 -1.04 -24.32 7.93
C GLY A 334 -1.16 -25.01 6.57
N ALA A 335 -0.11 -24.93 5.74
CA ALA A 335 -0.07 -25.58 4.42
C ALA A 335 -0.24 -27.11 4.48
N SER A 336 0.27 -27.74 5.54
CA SER A 336 0.13 -29.20 5.73
C SER A 336 -1.31 -29.63 6.04
N SER A 337 -2.16 -28.72 6.54
CA SER A 337 -3.55 -28.99 6.90
C SER A 337 -4.55 -28.71 5.77
N SER A 338 -4.19 -27.91 4.77
CA SER A 338 -5.06 -27.52 3.65
C SER A 338 -5.12 -28.54 2.51
N ASN A 339 -4.35 -29.63 2.56
CA ASN A 339 -4.46 -30.75 1.60
C ASN A 339 -5.72 -31.61 1.77
N GLN A 340 -6.60 -31.26 2.72
CA GLN A 340 -7.98 -31.74 2.72
C GLN A 340 -8.84 -30.71 2.00
N THR A 341 -9.41 -31.11 0.86
CA THR A 341 -10.28 -30.32 0.00
C THR A 341 -11.49 -29.80 0.78
N THR A 342 -11.39 -28.64 1.43
CA THR A 342 -12.55 -27.93 1.96
C THR A 342 -13.20 -27.19 0.80
N THR A 343 -14.16 -27.84 0.16
CA THR A 343 -15.18 -27.17 -0.63
C THR A 343 -15.96 -26.26 0.33
N LEU A 344 -15.86 -24.95 0.15
CA LEU A 344 -16.68 -24.01 0.88
C LEU A 344 -18.16 -24.30 0.55
N PRO A 345 -19.07 -24.37 1.55
CA PRO A 345 -20.48 -24.66 1.29
C PRO A 345 -21.08 -23.61 0.35
N ARG A 346 -21.80 -24.06 -0.68
CA ARG A 346 -22.50 -23.21 -1.67
C ARG A 346 -23.39 -22.13 -1.03
N ALA A 347 -23.81 -22.33 0.22
CA ALA A 347 -24.56 -21.34 1.00
C ALA A 347 -23.73 -20.09 1.37
N TYR A 348 -22.41 -20.20 1.52
CA TYR A 348 -21.54 -19.07 1.86
C TYR A 348 -21.31 -18.12 0.67
N LEU A 349 -21.16 -18.67 -0.53
CA LEU A 349 -21.03 -17.89 -1.78
C LEU A 349 -22.33 -17.13 -2.11
N MET A 350 -23.48 -17.78 -1.93
CA MET A 350 -24.79 -17.15 -2.21
C MET A 350 -25.12 -16.03 -1.21
N ALA A 351 -24.70 -16.16 0.05
CA ALA A 351 -24.94 -15.15 1.08
C ALA A 351 -24.10 -13.87 0.87
N GLN A 352 -22.89 -13.98 0.31
CA GLN A 352 -22.07 -12.81 -0.04
C GLN A 352 -22.65 -12.06 -1.25
N GLU A 353 -23.07 -12.78 -2.30
CA GLU A 353 -23.71 -12.18 -3.47
C GLU A 353 -25.07 -11.51 -3.13
N GLU A 354 -25.85 -12.08 -2.21
CA GLU A 354 -27.10 -11.46 -1.73
C GLU A 354 -26.87 -10.20 -0.88
N THR A 355 -25.80 -10.18 -0.08
CA THR A 355 -25.50 -9.03 0.79
C THR A 355 -25.03 -7.84 -0.04
N GLU A 356 -24.15 -8.08 -1.00
CA GLU A 356 -23.61 -7.06 -1.90
C GLU A 356 -24.68 -6.49 -2.85
N LEU A 357 -25.61 -7.34 -3.32
CA LEU A 357 -26.76 -6.92 -4.12
C LEU A 357 -27.79 -6.12 -3.30
N ASN A 358 -27.98 -6.45 -2.02
CA ASN A 358 -28.88 -5.71 -1.13
C ASN A 358 -28.33 -4.34 -0.77
N GLU A 359 -27.01 -4.20 -0.55
CA GLU A 359 -26.37 -2.91 -0.31
C GLU A 359 -26.45 -1.99 -1.56
N GLN A 360 -26.19 -2.54 -2.75
CA GLN A 360 -26.35 -1.80 -4.01
C GLN A 360 -27.81 -1.39 -4.29
N LEU A 361 -28.78 -2.24 -3.91
CA LEU A 361 -30.20 -1.93 -4.04
C LEU A 361 -30.65 -0.82 -3.07
N GLU A 362 -30.05 -0.77 -1.88
CA GLU A 362 -30.40 0.24 -0.88
C GLU A 362 -29.80 1.61 -1.22
N VAL A 363 -28.60 1.65 -1.78
CA VAL A 363 -28.02 2.87 -2.39
C VAL A 363 -28.88 3.35 -3.57
N ALA A 364 -29.32 2.44 -4.45
CA ALA A 364 -30.20 2.78 -5.57
C ALA A 364 -31.57 3.31 -5.11
N LYS A 365 -32.17 2.73 -4.06
CA LYS A 365 -33.41 3.25 -3.48
C LYS A 365 -33.23 4.62 -2.83
N GLN A 366 -32.10 4.88 -2.18
CA GLN A 366 -31.79 6.20 -1.60
C GLN A 366 -31.62 7.28 -2.68
N LEU A 367 -31.06 6.93 -3.84
CA LEU A 367 -30.91 7.84 -4.98
C LEU A 367 -32.22 8.06 -5.75
N LEU A 368 -33.08 7.04 -5.84
CA LEU A 368 -34.36 7.10 -6.56
C LEU A 368 -35.52 7.69 -5.74
N ASN A 369 -35.39 7.81 -4.42
CA ASN A 369 -36.41 8.44 -3.57
C ASN A 369 -36.12 9.94 -3.37
N GLN A 370 -36.21 10.71 -4.45
CA GLN A 370 -36.41 12.16 -4.35
C GLN A 370 -37.87 12.46 -4.69
N ASP A 371 -38.60 12.96 -3.69
CA ASP A 371 -39.87 13.65 -3.87
C ASP A 371 -39.65 14.82 -4.84
N LEU A 372 -40.03 14.64 -6.11
CA LEU A 372 -39.86 15.59 -7.21
C LEU A 372 -40.63 16.92 -7.00
N THR A 373 -41.33 17.09 -5.88
CA THR A 373 -42.00 18.34 -5.50
C THR A 373 -41.16 19.24 -4.58
N LYS A 374 -39.95 18.83 -4.18
CA LYS A 374 -39.07 19.61 -3.29
C LYS A 374 -37.64 19.79 -3.82
N THR A 375 -37.46 19.99 -5.12
CA THR A 375 -36.16 20.37 -5.69
C THR A 375 -35.79 21.81 -5.26
N PRO A 376 -34.72 22.05 -4.48
CA PRO A 376 -34.21 23.41 -4.29
C PRO A 376 -33.54 23.84 -5.60
N GLN A 377 -33.95 24.99 -6.14
CA GLN A 377 -33.29 25.60 -7.29
C GLN A 377 -31.79 25.78 -7.04
N ARG A 378 -30.97 25.53 -8.07
CA ARG A 378 -29.52 25.77 -8.08
C ARG A 378 -29.20 27.12 -7.46
N VAL A 379 -28.53 27.08 -6.30
CA VAL A 379 -28.00 28.27 -5.62
C VAL A 379 -26.99 28.94 -6.54
N THR A 380 -27.30 30.16 -6.98
CA THR A 380 -26.40 30.96 -7.82
C THR A 380 -25.19 31.43 -7.02
N GLN A 381 -24.09 31.74 -7.71
CA GLN A 381 -22.86 32.25 -7.08
C GLN A 381 -23.09 33.55 -6.26
N SER A 382 -24.13 34.32 -6.62
CA SER A 382 -24.59 35.51 -5.88
C SER A 382 -25.20 35.14 -4.52
N GLN A 383 -26.03 34.10 -4.48
CA GLN A 383 -26.69 33.62 -3.26
C GLN A 383 -25.71 32.94 -2.30
N ARG A 384 -24.62 32.33 -2.81
CA ARG A 384 -23.54 31.83 -1.95
C ARG A 384 -22.77 32.97 -1.27
N ARG A 385 -22.54 34.10 -1.96
CA ARG A 385 -21.84 35.26 -1.38
C ARG A 385 -22.65 35.97 -0.31
N GLU A 386 -23.97 36.00 -0.42
CA GLU A 386 -24.87 36.54 0.61
C GLU A 386 -24.91 35.64 1.85
N ALA A 387 -25.02 34.32 1.66
CA ALA A 387 -24.99 33.36 2.76
C ALA A 387 -23.65 33.31 3.52
N THR A 388 -22.52 33.55 2.84
CA THR A 388 -21.21 33.67 3.52
C THR A 388 -21.11 34.96 4.33
N LYS A 389 -21.82 36.02 3.92
CA LYS A 389 -21.87 37.30 4.65
C LYS A 389 -22.73 37.19 5.91
N ASP A 390 -23.87 36.51 5.82
CA ASP A 390 -24.74 36.24 6.98
C ASP A 390 -24.06 35.32 8.01
N ILE A 391 -23.21 34.38 7.58
CA ILE A 391 -22.43 33.50 8.48
C ILE A 391 -21.27 34.27 9.14
N GLN A 392 -20.67 35.26 8.47
CA GLN A 392 -19.66 36.12 9.07
C GLN A 392 -20.27 37.09 10.10
N GLU A 393 -21.44 37.66 9.82
CA GLU A 393 -22.16 38.54 10.77
C GLU A 393 -22.72 37.75 11.97
N LEU A 394 -23.05 36.46 11.82
CA LEU A 394 -23.42 35.56 12.93
C LEU A 394 -22.22 35.06 13.78
N SER A 395 -20.98 35.28 13.32
CA SER A 395 -19.75 34.93 14.06
C SER A 395 -19.18 36.07 14.90
N GLU A 396 -19.67 37.31 14.72
CA GLU A 396 -19.27 38.49 15.50
C GLU A 396 -20.20 38.79 16.69
N ASP A 397 -21.28 38.02 16.90
CA ASP A 397 -22.29 38.31 17.94
C ASP A 397 -22.39 37.23 19.06
N LYS A 398 -21.29 36.48 19.29
CA LYS A 398 -21.19 35.50 20.38
C LYS A 398 -19.92 35.62 21.23
N SER A 399 -19.57 36.85 21.61
CA SER A 399 -18.62 37.06 22.71
C SER A 399 -19.02 38.23 23.61
N GLU A 400 -20.14 38.12 24.31
CA GLU A 400 -20.37 38.86 25.56
C GLU A 400 -21.03 37.94 26.61
N ALA A 401 -20.54 38.04 27.85
CA ALA A 401 -20.88 37.32 29.10
C ALA A 401 -20.27 35.89 29.25
N GLU A 402 -19.45 35.53 30.24
CA GLU A 402 -19.03 36.17 31.49
C GLU A 402 -17.65 35.64 31.96
N SER A 403 -16.85 36.58 32.47
CA SER A 403 -15.67 36.52 33.35
C SER A 403 -15.44 35.30 34.25
N SER A 404 -14.17 34.89 34.42
CA SER A 404 -13.35 35.24 35.62
C SER A 404 -11.95 34.60 35.63
N THR A 405 -10.90 35.44 35.80
CA THR A 405 -9.60 35.25 36.51
C THR A 405 -8.69 34.07 36.07
N GLU A 406 -7.38 34.17 35.81
CA GLU A 406 -6.31 35.00 36.39
C GLU A 406 -4.98 34.78 35.61
N SER A 407 -4.12 35.81 35.57
CA SER A 407 -2.65 35.88 35.32
C SER A 407 -2.03 35.08 34.14
N ASP A 408 -1.55 35.71 33.06
CA ASP A 408 -0.36 36.57 32.93
C ASP A 408 0.96 35.89 33.27
N HIS A 409 1.61 35.32 32.24
CA HIS A 409 3.06 35.13 32.18
C HIS A 409 3.54 35.01 30.72
N PHE A 410 4.60 35.78 30.40
CA PHE A 410 5.54 35.64 29.29
C PHE A 410 5.33 36.44 27.98
N GLU A 411 5.24 37.76 28.12
CA GLU A 411 5.91 38.72 27.22
C GLU A 411 7.43 38.67 27.47
N GLU A 412 8.16 37.78 26.77
CA GLU A 412 9.64 37.85 26.75
C GLU A 412 10.31 37.15 25.54
N PHE A 413 9.76 37.26 24.31
CA PHE A 413 10.54 36.88 23.10
C PHE A 413 10.24 37.72 21.85
N LYS A 414 9.75 38.96 22.03
CA LYS A 414 9.80 40.01 21.00
C LYS A 414 11.07 40.83 21.19
N ASN A 415 12.16 40.47 20.51
CA ASN A 415 13.19 41.39 20.00
C ASN A 415 14.42 40.61 19.51
N LEU A 416 14.40 40.21 18.25
CA LEU A 416 15.53 39.82 17.38
C LEU A 416 14.81 39.43 16.07
N PHE A 417 14.66 40.25 15.04
CA PHE A 417 15.68 40.97 14.30
C PHE A 417 15.09 42.21 13.61
N GLN A 418 15.84 43.30 13.70
CA GLN A 418 15.60 44.55 12.99
C GLN A 418 16.02 44.42 11.52
N ASN A 419 15.26 45.12 10.68
CA ASN A 419 15.49 45.41 9.26
C ASN A 419 16.90 46.01 9.01
N PRO A 420 17.47 45.97 7.79
CA PRO A 420 17.12 47.06 6.88
C PRO A 420 17.11 46.77 5.36
N SER A 421 16.36 47.65 4.68
CA SER A 421 16.61 48.31 3.39
C SER A 421 16.20 47.66 2.07
N VAL A 422 15.06 48.16 1.56
CA VAL A 422 14.74 48.40 0.15
C VAL A 422 15.28 49.80 -0.24
N PRO A 423 15.54 50.07 -1.54
CA PRO A 423 15.04 51.33 -2.10
C PRO A 423 14.18 51.12 -3.35
N ASP A 424 13.08 51.85 -3.30
CA ASP A 424 11.95 51.98 -4.20
C ASP A 424 12.25 52.97 -5.35
N MET A 425 11.47 52.90 -6.44
CA MET A 425 10.83 54.07 -7.08
C MET A 425 10.07 53.70 -8.37
N THR A 426 8.74 53.57 -8.23
CA THR A 426 7.67 54.39 -8.86
C THR A 426 7.78 54.77 -10.37
N THR A 427 6.76 54.62 -11.22
CA THR A 427 5.52 55.44 -11.24
C THR A 427 4.46 54.98 -12.25
N SER A 428 3.19 55.05 -11.83
CA SER A 428 1.91 55.37 -12.50
C SER A 428 1.59 54.99 -13.97
N SER A 429 0.41 54.41 -14.19
CA SER A 429 -0.75 55.15 -14.74
C SER A 429 -2.04 54.31 -14.75
N THR A 430 -3.17 55.02 -14.66
CA THR A 430 -4.57 54.61 -14.57
C THR A 430 -5.19 54.17 -15.91
N GLY A 431 -6.15 53.23 -15.90
CA GLY A 431 -7.23 53.23 -16.90
C GLY A 431 -7.85 51.88 -17.30
N ALA A 432 -9.17 51.80 -17.11
CA ALA A 432 -10.19 51.04 -17.86
C ALA A 432 -10.42 49.53 -17.57
N LEU A 433 -11.60 49.29 -16.99
CA LEU A 433 -12.38 48.06 -17.08
C LEU A 433 -12.76 47.75 -18.55
N THR A 434 -12.47 46.55 -19.03
CA THR A 434 -13.19 45.92 -20.15
C THR A 434 -13.37 44.42 -19.88
N ASP A 435 -14.60 43.95 -20.13
CA ASP A 435 -15.04 42.57 -20.07
C ASP A 435 -14.21 41.64 -20.96
N VAL A 436 -13.63 40.59 -20.38
CA VAL A 436 -13.07 39.46 -21.12
C VAL A 436 -13.89 38.21 -20.83
N LYS A 437 -14.71 37.80 -21.80
CA LYS A 437 -15.32 36.46 -21.85
C LYS A 437 -14.23 35.40 -22.02
N PRO A 438 -14.29 34.23 -21.35
CA PRO A 438 -13.39 33.13 -21.65
C PRO A 438 -13.68 32.56 -23.05
N LYS A 439 -12.64 32.49 -23.89
CA LYS A 439 -12.63 31.73 -25.15
C LYS A 439 -12.56 30.23 -24.81
N VAL A 440 -13.59 29.48 -25.19
CA VAL A 440 -13.51 28.02 -25.37
C VAL A 440 -12.55 27.77 -26.55
N SER A 441 -11.66 26.79 -26.42
CA SER A 441 -10.65 26.53 -27.44
C SER A 441 -11.31 25.87 -28.66
N ALA A 442 -10.93 26.27 -29.87
CA ALA A 442 -11.48 25.74 -31.13
C ALA A 442 -11.23 24.22 -31.35
N ASN A 443 -10.53 23.54 -30.43
CA ASN A 443 -10.36 22.09 -30.44
C ASN A 443 -11.54 21.35 -29.79
N GLU A 444 -12.21 21.94 -28.80
CA GLU A 444 -13.30 21.28 -28.06
C GLU A 444 -14.59 21.22 -28.89
N GLU A 445 -14.90 22.27 -29.67
CA GLU A 445 -16.00 22.25 -30.64
C GLU A 445 -15.77 21.24 -31.78
N ARG A 446 -14.51 21.04 -32.18
CA ARG A 446 -14.16 20.10 -33.24
C ARG A 446 -14.26 18.64 -32.78
N ILE A 447 -13.93 18.37 -31.52
CA ILE A 447 -14.10 17.06 -30.88
C ILE A 447 -15.59 16.76 -30.66
N ALA A 448 -16.35 17.72 -30.13
CA ALA A 448 -17.80 17.56 -29.93
C ALA A 448 -18.56 17.35 -31.26
N SER A 449 -18.19 18.07 -32.33
CA SER A 449 -18.77 17.90 -33.67
C SER A 449 -18.41 16.55 -34.30
N THR A 450 -17.18 16.05 -34.08
CA THR A 450 -16.74 14.73 -34.56
C THR A 450 -17.51 13.60 -33.86
N ILE A 451 -17.68 13.70 -32.54
CA ILE A 451 -18.43 12.72 -31.74
C ILE A 451 -19.93 12.73 -32.11
N ALA A 452 -20.54 13.91 -32.26
CA ALA A 452 -21.93 14.04 -32.69
C ALA A 452 -22.16 13.45 -34.10
N THR A 453 -21.21 13.62 -35.01
CA THR A 453 -21.30 13.06 -36.37
C THR A 453 -21.15 11.52 -36.37
N MET A 454 -20.30 10.96 -35.49
CA MET A 454 -20.16 9.51 -35.34
C MET A 454 -21.40 8.85 -34.71
N VAL A 455 -22.04 9.52 -33.75
CA VAL A 455 -23.27 9.02 -33.10
C VAL A 455 -24.47 9.08 -34.04
N VAL A 456 -24.60 10.13 -34.87
CA VAL A 456 -25.68 10.22 -35.87
C VAL A 456 -25.45 9.25 -37.04
N GLY A 457 -24.19 8.96 -37.41
CA GLY A 457 -23.85 7.93 -38.40
C GLY A 457 -24.20 6.50 -37.94
N ALA A 458 -24.02 6.18 -36.66
CA ALA A 458 -24.35 4.87 -36.10
C ALA A 458 -25.87 4.62 -35.96
N ILE A 459 -26.69 5.67 -36.00
CA ILE A 459 -28.16 5.60 -35.93
C ILE A 459 -28.79 5.64 -37.35
N GLY A 460 -28.02 5.99 -38.39
CA GLY A 460 -28.52 6.19 -39.75
C GLY A 460 -28.50 4.97 -40.69
N ASP A 461 -27.72 3.93 -40.42
CA ASP A 461 -27.49 2.82 -41.37
C ASP A 461 -28.27 1.53 -41.02
N SER A 462 -29.58 1.65 -40.77
CA SER A 462 -30.49 0.49 -40.80
C SER A 462 -31.87 0.83 -41.35
N LYS A 463 -31.93 1.28 -42.62
CA LYS A 463 -33.14 1.14 -43.44
C LYS A 463 -32.77 0.73 -44.87
N ASP A 464 -33.51 -0.28 -45.35
CA ASP A 464 -33.62 -0.80 -46.74
C ASP A 464 -32.48 -1.74 -47.18
N GLU A 465 -32.66 -2.99 -47.64
CA GLU A 465 -33.82 -3.84 -47.99
C GLU A 465 -33.40 -5.34 -47.88
N GLY A 466 -34.36 -6.27 -47.67
CA GLY A 466 -34.26 -7.64 -48.23
C GLY A 466 -34.38 -8.87 -47.30
N GLU A 467 -35.61 -9.35 -47.13
CA GLU A 467 -36.04 -10.76 -46.87
C GLU A 467 -35.81 -11.49 -45.51
N LYS A 468 -36.90 -11.48 -44.72
CA LYS A 468 -37.60 -12.60 -44.04
C LYS A 468 -36.82 -13.59 -43.14
N THR A 469 -36.81 -13.28 -41.84
CA THR A 469 -37.11 -14.24 -40.74
C THR A 469 -37.69 -13.47 -39.54
N PRO A 470 -38.54 -14.07 -38.69
CA PRO A 470 -39.34 -13.33 -37.71
C PRO A 470 -38.43 -12.64 -36.68
N VAL A 471 -38.70 -11.35 -36.44
CA VAL A 471 -38.04 -10.54 -35.41
C VAL A 471 -38.40 -11.13 -34.03
N PRO A 472 -37.41 -11.53 -33.21
CA PRO A 472 -37.67 -11.87 -31.81
C PRO A 472 -38.07 -10.61 -31.05
N ASP A 473 -39.10 -10.75 -30.21
CA ASP A 473 -39.51 -9.74 -29.24
C ASP A 473 -38.30 -9.23 -28.44
N VAL A 474 -38.04 -7.92 -28.47
CA VAL A 474 -36.85 -7.30 -27.84
C VAL A 474 -36.99 -7.24 -26.30
N TYR A 475 -38.05 -7.82 -25.74
CA TYR A 475 -38.35 -7.78 -24.31
C TYR A 475 -38.39 -9.14 -23.59
N GLU A 476 -37.77 -10.18 -24.15
CA GLU A 476 -37.49 -11.42 -23.42
C GLU A 476 -35.98 -11.74 -23.45
N GLY A 477 -35.22 -11.10 -22.57
CA GLY A 477 -33.79 -11.34 -22.37
C GLY A 477 -33.30 -10.78 -21.03
N ASP A 478 -32.53 -11.58 -20.31
CA ASP A 478 -32.04 -11.43 -18.94
C ASP A 478 -31.71 -9.99 -18.50
N HIS A 479 -32.33 -9.54 -17.39
CA HIS A 479 -32.20 -8.19 -16.83
C HIS A 479 -30.76 -7.81 -16.42
N LYS A 480 -29.80 -8.75 -16.43
CA LYS A 480 -28.37 -8.47 -16.17
C LYS A 480 -27.69 -7.69 -17.30
N ASP A 481 -28.02 -7.95 -18.56
CA ASP A 481 -27.26 -7.39 -19.69
C ASP A 481 -27.64 -5.92 -19.97
N THR A 482 -28.92 -5.56 -19.83
CA THR A 482 -29.36 -4.16 -19.95
C THR A 482 -28.83 -3.28 -18.81
N ARG A 483 -28.60 -3.87 -17.62
CA ARG A 483 -28.07 -3.15 -16.46
C ARG A 483 -26.56 -2.92 -16.56
N CYS A 484 -25.81 -3.91 -17.05
CA CYS A 484 -24.39 -3.75 -17.38
C CYS A 484 -24.17 -2.73 -18.52
N PHE A 485 -25.08 -2.65 -19.49
CA PHE A 485 -25.01 -1.66 -20.56
C PHE A 485 -25.19 -0.22 -20.05
N LEU A 486 -26.14 0.02 -19.14
CA LEU A 486 -26.37 1.34 -18.55
C LEU A 486 -25.24 1.78 -17.59
N LEU A 487 -24.67 0.85 -16.81
CA LEU A 487 -23.51 1.11 -15.94
C LEU A 487 -22.24 1.50 -16.72
N ASN A 488 -22.04 0.95 -17.92
CA ASN A 488 -20.91 1.34 -18.77
C ASN A 488 -21.09 2.73 -19.42
N LEU A 489 -22.33 3.22 -19.53
CA LEU A 489 -22.65 4.55 -20.07
C LEU A 489 -22.47 5.65 -19.02
N GLU A 490 -22.72 5.39 -17.73
CA GLU A 490 -22.50 6.34 -16.64
C GLU A 490 -21.03 6.50 -16.24
N LEU A 491 -20.16 5.53 -16.54
CA LEU A 491 -18.71 5.69 -16.37
C LEU A 491 -18.05 6.59 -17.43
N TYR A 492 -18.79 7.00 -18.47
CA TYR A 492 -18.29 7.79 -19.60
C TYR A 492 -18.83 9.24 -19.68
N PHE A 493 -19.73 9.64 -18.78
CA PHE A 493 -20.22 11.02 -18.60
C PHE A 493 -19.90 11.51 -17.19
#